data_AF-S6CMT0-F1
#
_entry.id   AF-S6CMT0-F1
#
_cell.length_a   1.000
_cell.length_b   1.000
_cell.length_c   1.000
_cell.angle_alpha   90.00
_cell.angle_beta   90.00
_cell.angle_gamma   90.00
#
_symmetry.space_group_name_H-M   'P 1'
#
loop_
_entity.id
_entity.type
_entity.pdbx_description
1 polymer ?
#
loop_
_entity_poly.entity_id
_entity_poly.type
_entity_poly.pdbx_seq_one_letter_code
_entity_poly.pdbx_strand_id
1 'polypeptide(L)'
;EMHQYLDSDGSGTSDICVSSTIGAERFDVPSECLQSKGLKGFLGEIGAGSNDACVAAVQGAFCSMQTSGVWLGALWWAAGP
;
A
#
# COMPACT_ATOMS: atom_id res chain seq x y z
N GLU A 1 2.85 6.43 10.90
CA GLU A 1 2.37 5.06 10.62
C GLU A 1 1.06 5.22 9.85
N MET A 2 0.81 4.35 8.87
CA MET A 2 -0.37 4.36 8.01
C MET A 2 -0.76 2.92 7.65
N HIS A 3 -2.04 2.67 7.43
CA HIS A 3 -2.57 1.40 6.90
C HIS A 3 -3.14 1.61 5.50
N GLN A 4 -3.03 0.61 4.64
CA GLN A 4 -3.62 0.68 3.31
C GLN A 4 -4.03 -0.69 2.77
N TYR A 5 -5.33 -0.89 2.55
CA TYR A 5 -5.88 -1.99 1.75
C TYR A 5 -6.22 -1.53 0.34
N LEU A 6 -6.54 -2.44 -0.57
CA LEU A 6 -6.63 -2.18 -2.02
C LEU A 6 -8.03 -2.38 -2.60
N ASP A 7 -9.00 -2.74 -1.77
CA ASP A 7 -10.42 -2.86 -2.10
C ASP A 7 -11.12 -1.49 -2.16
N SER A 8 -12.38 -1.48 -2.60
CA SER A 8 -13.11 -0.28 -3.02
C SER A 8 -13.17 0.82 -1.98
N ASP A 9 -13.35 0.46 -0.71
CA ASP A 9 -13.39 1.40 0.41
C ASP A 9 -12.10 1.42 1.24
N GLY A 10 -11.12 0.59 0.89
CA GLY A 10 -9.86 0.48 1.62
C GLY A 10 -10.00 -0.15 3.00
N SER A 11 -11.10 -0.89 3.25
CA SER A 11 -11.35 -1.57 4.52
C SER A 11 -10.56 -2.87 4.68
N GLY A 12 -10.12 -3.49 3.59
CA GLY A 12 -9.47 -4.81 3.62
C GLY A 12 -10.41 -5.97 3.87
N THR A 13 -11.71 -5.78 3.59
CA THR A 13 -12.75 -6.81 3.83
C THR A 13 -13.14 -7.56 2.56
N SER A 14 -12.72 -7.08 1.39
CA SER A 14 -12.92 -7.73 0.09
C SER A 14 -11.59 -8.25 -0.48
N ASP A 15 -11.65 -9.39 -1.18
CA ASP A 15 -10.53 -9.96 -1.92
C ASP A 15 -10.35 -9.37 -3.33
N ILE A 16 -11.21 -8.41 -3.70
CA ILE A 16 -11.18 -7.71 -4.98
C ILE A 16 -10.48 -6.36 -4.82
N CYS A 17 -9.35 -6.18 -5.51
CA CYS A 17 -8.70 -4.89 -5.63
C CYS A 17 -9.36 -4.02 -6.70
N VAL A 18 -9.38 -2.70 -6.50
CA VAL A 18 -10.02 -1.73 -7.43
C VAL A 18 -9.45 -1.84 -8.85
N SER A 19 -8.13 -1.96 -8.96
CA SER A 19 -7.40 -2.12 -10.22
C SER A 19 -6.02 -2.73 -9.96
N SER A 20 -5.28 -3.08 -11.01
CA SER A 20 -3.88 -3.51 -10.91
C SER A 20 -2.90 -2.37 -10.61
N THR A 21 -3.35 -1.11 -10.58
CA THR A 21 -2.52 0.09 -10.36
C THR A 21 -2.86 0.82 -9.06
N ILE A 22 -3.98 0.47 -8.41
CA ILE A 22 -4.51 1.19 -7.25
C ILE A 22 -3.51 1.31 -6.09
N GLY A 23 -2.59 0.35 -5.97
CA GLY A 23 -1.53 0.42 -4.97
C GLY A 23 -0.62 1.63 -5.17
N ALA A 24 -0.09 1.85 -6.38
CA ALA A 24 0.76 3.01 -6.65
C ALA A 24 0.01 4.33 -6.44
N GLU A 25 -1.21 4.42 -6.98
CA GLU A 25 -2.06 5.61 -6.89
C GLU A 25 -2.35 6.02 -5.44
N ARG A 26 -2.63 5.06 -4.55
CA ARG A 26 -2.90 5.34 -3.13
C ARG A 26 -1.66 5.79 -2.35
N PHE A 27 -0.45 5.54 -2.86
CA PHE A 27 0.80 5.95 -2.21
C PHE A 27 1.41 7.25 -2.73
N ASP A 28 0.88 7.85 -3.82
CA ASP A 28 1.40 9.11 -4.37
C ASP A 28 1.25 10.27 -3.36
N VAL A 29 0.02 10.59 -2.96
CA VAL A 29 -0.26 11.72 -2.05
C VAL A 29 0.42 11.56 -0.68
N PRO A 30 0.36 10.38 -0.01
CA PRO A 30 1.09 10.18 1.24
C PRO A 30 2.61 10.35 1.08
N SER A 31 3.20 9.87 -0.02
CA SER A 31 4.64 10.00 -0.26
C SER A 31 5.04 11.46 -0.45
N GLU A 32 4.28 12.25 -1.22
CA GLU A 32 4.51 13.69 -1.37
C GLU A 32 4.39 14.44 -0.03
N CYS A 33 3.40 14.08 0.79
CA CYS A 33 3.20 14.66 2.12
C CYS A 33 4.41 14.37 3.04
N LEU A 34 4.92 13.14 3.03
CA LEU A 34 6.11 12.77 3.80
C LEU A 34 7.36 13.51 3.32
N GLN A 35 7.57 13.58 1.99
CA GLN A 35 8.70 14.29 1.38
C GLN A 35 8.68 15.79 1.74
N SER A 36 7.55 16.46 1.56
CA SER A 36 7.42 17.91 1.84
C SER A 36 7.65 18.27 3.31
N LYS A 37 7.40 17.33 4.23
CA LYS A 37 7.59 17.51 5.67
C LYS A 37 8.95 17.01 6.17
N GLY A 38 9.77 16.40 5.31
CA GLY A 38 11.01 15.74 5.71
C GLY A 38 10.79 14.58 6.69
N LEU A 39 9.63 13.92 6.62
CA LEU A 39 9.26 12.81 7.49
C LEU A 39 9.48 11.46 6.80
N LYS A 40 9.53 10.40 7.62
CA LYS A 40 9.55 9.02 7.16
C LYS A 40 8.24 8.32 7.51
N GLY A 41 7.75 7.49 6.59
CA GLY A 41 6.57 6.67 6.74
C GLY A 41 6.91 5.22 7.08
N PHE A 42 5.97 4.55 7.72
CA PHE A 42 5.99 3.10 7.93
C PHE A 42 4.56 2.60 7.67
N LEU A 43 4.42 1.60 6.80
CA LEU A 43 3.13 1.01 6.45
C LEU A 43 2.85 -0.14 7.43
N GLY A 44 2.05 0.10 8.46
CA GLY A 44 1.78 -0.87 9.52
C GLY A 44 0.89 -2.03 9.08
N GLU A 45 0.06 -1.82 8.06
CA GLU A 45 -0.81 -2.84 7.51
C GLU A 45 -0.99 -2.67 6.00
N ILE A 46 -0.87 -3.78 5.28
CA ILE A 46 -1.34 -3.98 3.91
C ILE A 46 -1.76 -5.43 3.70
N GLY A 47 -2.86 -5.64 2.99
CA GLY A 47 -3.34 -6.95 2.59
C GLY A 47 -4.15 -6.85 1.30
N ALA A 48 -4.21 -7.95 0.56
CA ALA A 48 -4.96 -8.04 -0.69
C ALA A 48 -5.31 -9.51 -1.02
N GLY A 49 -6.27 -9.73 -1.91
CA GLY A 49 -6.62 -11.06 -2.40
C GLY A 49 -5.49 -11.73 -3.19
N SER A 50 -5.49 -13.07 -3.20
CA SER A 50 -4.49 -13.88 -3.93
C SER A 50 -4.88 -14.08 -5.41
N ASN A 51 -4.94 -12.98 -6.16
CA ASN A 51 -5.25 -12.97 -7.59
C ASN A 51 -4.33 -12.00 -8.37
N ASP A 52 -4.22 -12.16 -9.68
CA ASP A 52 -3.24 -11.45 -10.52
C ASP A 52 -3.37 -9.91 -10.43
N ALA A 53 -4.60 -9.40 -10.39
CA ALA A 53 -4.85 -7.96 -10.29
C ALA A 53 -4.34 -7.41 -8.94
N CYS A 54 -4.65 -8.09 -7.84
CA CYS A 54 -4.18 -7.70 -6.52
C CYS A 54 -2.68 -7.85 -6.34
N VAL A 55 -2.07 -8.91 -6.88
CA VAL A 55 -0.60 -9.09 -6.86
C VAL A 55 0.09 -7.95 -7.59
N ALA A 56 -0.40 -7.56 -8.76
CA ALA A 56 0.12 -6.41 -9.50
C ALA A 56 -0.06 -5.09 -8.71
N ALA A 57 -1.20 -4.91 -8.05
CA ALA A 57 -1.47 -3.72 -7.25
C ALA A 57 -0.52 -3.60 -6.04
N VAL A 58 -0.27 -4.70 -5.31
CA VAL A 58 0.69 -4.74 -4.19
C VAL A 58 2.11 -4.46 -4.69
N GLN A 59 2.52 -5.04 -5.83
CA GLN A 59 3.81 -4.72 -6.45
C GLN A 59 3.92 -3.23 -6.78
N GLY A 60 2.87 -2.63 -7.34
CA GLY A 60 2.80 -1.19 -7.62
C GLY A 60 2.95 -0.34 -6.37
N ALA A 61 2.26 -0.70 -5.28
CA ALA A 61 2.40 -0.02 -3.98
C ALA A 61 3.85 -0.05 -3.48
N PHE A 62 4.47 -1.23 -3.41
CA PHE A 62 5.85 -1.36 -2.93
C PHE A 62 6.87 -0.67 -3.84
N CYS A 63 6.70 -0.72 -5.16
CA CYS A 63 7.53 0.04 -6.10
C CYS A 63 7.40 1.56 -5.88
N SER A 64 6.18 2.08 -5.68
CA SER A 64 5.95 3.50 -5.40
C SER A 64 6.60 3.92 -4.07
N MET A 65 6.40 3.12 -3.01
CA MET A 65 7.02 3.35 -1.71
C MET A 65 8.56 3.34 -1.76
N GLN A 66 9.14 2.37 -2.48
CA GLN A 66 10.58 2.24 -2.64
C GLN A 66 11.15 3.43 -3.42
N THR A 67 10.50 3.82 -4.52
CA THR A 67 10.96 4.90 -5.40
C THR A 67 10.87 6.27 -4.73
N SER A 68 9.88 6.49 -3.87
CA SER A 68 9.72 7.77 -3.16
C SER A 68 10.77 8.01 -2.07
N GLY A 69 11.46 6.96 -1.60
CA GLY A 69 12.58 7.04 -0.65
C GLY A 69 12.20 7.48 0.77
N VAL A 70 10.91 7.66 1.06
CA VAL A 70 10.40 8.12 2.36
C VAL A 70 9.79 7.02 3.22
N TRP A 71 9.55 5.84 2.67
CA TRP A 71 9.03 4.69 3.41
C TRP A 71 10.14 3.81 3.95
N LEU A 72 10.04 3.47 5.24
CA LEU A 72 11.01 2.62 5.93
C LEU A 72 10.76 1.13 5.71
N GLY A 73 9.54 0.75 5.35
CA GLY A 73 9.11 -0.63 5.18
C GLY A 73 7.60 -0.78 5.30
N ALA A 74 7.15 -2.03 5.26
CA ALA A 74 5.77 -2.43 5.36
C ALA A 74 5.61 -3.72 6.19
N LEU A 75 4.44 -3.92 6.78
CA LEU A 75 4.02 -5.18 7.39
C LEU A 75 2.77 -5.70 6.68
N TRP A 76 2.81 -6.98 6.31
CA TRP A 76 1.63 -7.66 5.77
C TRP A 76 0.63 -7.97 6.89
N TRP A 77 -0.63 -7.64 6.65
CA TRP A 77 -1.74 -8.01 7.52
C TRP A 77 -2.48 -9.22 6.93
N ALA A 78 -2.46 -10.39 7.56
CA ALA A 78 -1.71 -10.78 8.75
C ALA A 78 -1.27 -12.24 8.59
N ALA A 79 -0.44 -12.73 9.52
CA ALA A 79 0.01 -14.12 9.52
C ALA A 79 -0.61 -14.99 10.63
N GLY A 80 -0.73 -14.47 11.87
CA GLY A 80 -1.14 -15.22 13.07
C GLY A 80 -2.43 -16.04 12.91
N PRO A 81 -2.65 -17.02 13.81
CA PRO A 81 -3.30 -18.30 13.52
C PRO A 81 -4.64 -18.20 12.81
#